data_AF-A0A7I7WBP6-F1
#
_entry.id   AF-A0A7I7WBP6-F1
#
_cell.length_a   1.000
_cell.length_b   1.000
_cell.length_c   1.000
_cell.angle_alpha   90.00
_cell.angle_beta   90.00
_cell.angle_gamma   90.00
#
_symmetry.space_group_name_H-M   'P 1'
#
loop_
_entity.id
_entity.type
_entity.pdbx_description
1 polymer ?
#
loop_
_entity_poly.entity_id
_entity_poly.type
_entity_poly.pdbx_seq_one_letter_code
_entity_poly.pdbx_strand_id
1 'polypeptide(L)'
;MALNLTSRLQVTAHYFWNRRNAAALSHHGVRLEYDPEQRRSAALILGIAFTLLAVALMFVLSWFKPAGQVGRSNILAERATGAIYVLVDGRLHPALNLTSARLITGQAANPTFVKAGELSKYPQGPTVGIVGAPAAMPIRTADASQWALCDTAPAATPTTSAAAKPVVTAIAGPVTIGQRSAPLRMPNAILARYRDKTYVVWEGHRSEIDLSNKAVALALGVDPDAPAPIPLSQALFDALPATEPMTSPAIPSAGEPSPWDIAPGVVIGSVLAVHGLQQPGADTLYVVLPDGVQRISPFVASLVRASNSFGGLAPVVVAPDRLAKVPVVQSLPVSYYPETRLHLVDTKVNGTTCVAWSKGATDRAAEITVLSGQGLPIPVGSEAQLVHLVKDVRGGETVEADQAFIGKAATNLVMTTSAAPAADSRESMWWISDQGVRYGIELEEDSLRALGISTANARQAPWPLIRVFAPGPALSKQAAMTQHDTLAPVTGAEALPTQSGH
;
A
#
# COMPACT_ATOMS: atom_id res chain seq x y z
N MET A 1 -84.41 -13.88 48.68
CA MET A 1 -83.42 -12.80 48.47
C MET A 1 -83.13 -12.75 46.97
N ALA A 2 -83.84 -11.91 46.22
CA ALA A 2 -83.65 -11.83 44.77
C ALA A 2 -82.39 -10.99 44.48
N LEU A 3 -81.43 -11.55 43.74
CA LEU A 3 -80.27 -10.79 43.27
C LEU A 3 -80.77 -9.68 42.33
N ASN A 4 -80.51 -8.42 42.71
CA ASN A 4 -80.70 -7.26 41.85
C ASN A 4 -79.66 -7.32 40.71
N LEU A 5 -79.99 -8.07 39.67
CA LEU A 5 -79.19 -8.15 38.47
C LEU A 5 -79.44 -6.87 37.66
N THR A 6 -78.43 -6.01 37.61
CA THR A 6 -78.45 -4.82 36.74
C THR A 6 -78.67 -5.25 35.30
N SER A 7 -79.67 -4.65 34.64
CA SER A 7 -79.98 -5.05 33.27
C SER A 7 -78.87 -4.56 32.32
N ARG A 8 -78.63 -5.30 31.23
CA ARG A 8 -77.64 -4.89 30.20
C ARG A 8 -77.90 -3.47 29.71
N LEU A 9 -79.18 -3.09 29.62
CA LEU A 9 -79.64 -1.73 29.30
C LEU A 9 -79.18 -0.69 30.32
N GLN A 10 -79.32 -0.96 31.62
CA GLN A 10 -78.86 -0.06 32.69
C GLN A 10 -77.34 0.13 32.65
N VAL A 11 -76.59 -0.95 32.42
CA VAL A 11 -75.13 -0.90 32.31
C VAL A 11 -74.71 -0.08 31.07
N THR A 12 -75.33 -0.31 29.91
CA THR A 12 -75.04 0.48 28.70
C THR A 12 -75.42 1.95 28.87
N ALA A 13 -76.54 2.25 29.54
CA ALA A 13 -76.96 3.62 29.82
C ALA A 13 -75.97 4.34 30.74
N HIS A 14 -75.47 3.65 31.78
CA HIS A 14 -74.45 4.19 32.68
C HIS A 14 -73.14 4.51 31.95
N TYR A 15 -72.64 3.60 31.11
CA TYR A 15 -71.44 3.85 30.31
C TYR A 15 -71.63 4.99 29.30
N PHE A 16 -72.81 5.06 28.66
CA PHE A 16 -73.13 6.17 27.77
C PHE A 16 -73.14 7.51 28.51
N TRP A 17 -73.74 7.56 29.70
CA TRP A 17 -73.76 8.75 30.54
C TRP A 17 -72.36 9.22 30.94
N ASN A 18 -71.50 8.29 31.37
CA ASN A 18 -70.12 8.61 31.73
C ASN A 18 -69.31 9.12 30.52
N ARG A 19 -69.51 8.53 29.32
CA ARG A 19 -68.87 9.02 28.09
C ARG A 19 -69.33 10.43 27.73
N ARG A 20 -70.62 10.71 27.85
CA ARG A 20 -71.18 12.05 27.61
C ARG A 20 -70.63 13.09 28.57
N ASN A 21 -70.47 12.75 29.85
CA ASN A 21 -69.86 13.66 30.83
C ASN A 21 -68.36 13.88 30.56
N ALA A 22 -67.63 12.84 30.18
CA ALA A 22 -66.22 12.96 29.80
C ALA A 22 -66.03 13.85 28.56
N ALA A 23 -66.87 13.67 27.53
CA ALA A 23 -66.84 14.51 26.32
C ALA A 23 -67.21 15.98 26.62
N ALA A 24 -68.16 16.21 27.53
CA ALA A 24 -68.52 17.56 27.97
C ALA A 24 -67.35 18.27 28.66
N LEU A 25 -66.58 17.54 29.48
CA LEU A 25 -65.42 18.07 30.19
C LEU A 25 -64.21 18.28 29.27
N SER A 26 -63.95 17.38 28.32
CA SER A 26 -62.77 17.46 27.45
C SER A 26 -62.95 18.38 26.25
N HIS A 27 -64.14 18.39 25.62
CA HIS A 27 -64.40 19.09 24.36
C HIS A 27 -65.48 20.18 24.45
N HIS A 28 -65.96 20.50 25.66
CA HIS A 28 -66.99 21.52 25.91
C HIS A 28 -68.28 21.29 25.10
N GLY A 29 -68.60 20.02 24.80
CA GLY A 29 -69.76 19.64 23.99
C GLY A 29 -70.28 18.24 24.33
N VAL A 30 -71.61 18.07 24.29
CA VAL A 30 -72.31 16.80 24.63
C VAL A 30 -72.75 16.00 23.40
N ARG A 31 -72.49 16.52 22.19
CA ARG A 31 -72.87 15.87 20.94
C ARG A 31 -71.84 14.79 20.58
N LEU A 32 -72.21 13.52 20.76
CA LEU A 32 -71.39 12.35 20.41
C LEU A 32 -71.45 11.99 18.90
N GLU A 33 -71.57 12.97 18.00
CA GLU A 33 -71.61 12.67 16.54
C GLU A 33 -70.30 12.04 16.03
N TYR A 34 -69.16 12.34 16.67
CA TYR A 34 -67.87 11.71 16.42
C TYR A 34 -67.11 11.64 17.75
N ASP A 35 -66.79 10.44 18.23
CA ASP A 35 -66.02 10.22 19.47
C ASP A 35 -64.53 9.95 19.15
N PRO A 36 -63.64 10.98 19.18
CA PRO A 36 -62.23 10.82 18.85
C PRO A 36 -61.48 9.97 19.90
N GLU A 37 -61.88 10.03 21.17
CA GLU A 37 -61.25 9.29 22.26
C GLU A 37 -61.57 7.80 22.19
N GLN A 38 -62.77 7.42 21.75
CA GLN A 38 -63.09 6.02 21.49
C GLN A 38 -62.27 5.45 20.32
N ARG A 39 -62.05 6.22 19.24
CA ARG A 39 -61.20 5.76 18.12
C ARG A 39 -59.73 5.66 18.54
N ARG A 40 -59.23 6.61 19.33
CA ARG A 40 -57.86 6.60 19.84
C ARG A 40 -57.61 5.44 20.81
N SER A 41 -58.53 5.20 21.73
CA SER A 41 -58.46 4.05 22.66
C SER A 41 -58.63 2.71 21.93
N ALA A 42 -59.55 2.60 20.96
CA ALA A 42 -59.69 1.40 20.14
C ALA A 42 -58.42 1.13 19.31
N ALA A 43 -57.81 2.16 18.71
CA ALA A 43 -56.54 2.03 18.00
C ALA A 43 -55.39 1.60 18.94
N LEU A 44 -55.35 2.14 20.17
CA LEU A 44 -54.36 1.75 21.17
C LEU A 44 -54.54 0.29 21.60
N ILE A 45 -55.77 -0.14 21.89
CA ILE A 45 -56.09 -1.53 22.27
C ILE A 45 -55.75 -2.48 21.13
N LEU A 46 -56.12 -2.13 19.89
CA LEU A 46 -55.79 -2.91 18.71
C LEU A 46 -54.27 -3.00 18.51
N GLY A 47 -53.54 -1.90 18.70
CA GLY A 47 -52.08 -1.87 18.66
C GLY A 47 -51.43 -2.75 19.72
N ILE A 48 -51.93 -2.72 20.96
CA ILE A 48 -51.46 -3.61 22.04
C ILE A 48 -51.74 -5.08 21.68
N ALA A 49 -52.95 -5.38 21.18
CA ALA A 49 -53.32 -6.73 20.77
C ALA A 49 -52.39 -7.27 19.66
N PHE A 50 -52.10 -6.46 18.63
CA PHE A 50 -51.14 -6.83 17.58
C PHE A 50 -49.72 -7.01 18.12
N THR A 51 -49.28 -6.16 19.04
CA THR A 51 -47.96 -6.30 19.66
C THR A 51 -47.85 -7.60 20.46
N LEU A 52 -48.87 -7.92 21.26
CA LEU A 52 -48.93 -9.18 22.01
C LEU A 52 -48.98 -10.40 21.09
N LEU A 53 -49.74 -10.31 20.00
CA LEU A 53 -49.79 -11.36 18.98
C LEU A 53 -48.42 -11.57 18.32
N ALA A 54 -47.72 -10.49 17.99
CA ALA A 54 -46.38 -10.53 17.41
C ALA A 54 -45.36 -11.13 18.39
N VAL A 55 -45.42 -10.75 19.67
CA VAL A 55 -44.57 -11.33 20.73
C VAL A 55 -44.84 -12.83 20.89
N ALA A 56 -46.12 -13.24 20.92
CA ALA A 56 -46.50 -14.64 21.00
C ALA A 56 -46.00 -15.44 19.78
N LEU A 57 -46.12 -14.87 18.57
CA LEU A 57 -45.62 -15.47 17.34
C LEU A 57 -44.09 -15.63 17.38
N MET A 58 -43.35 -14.59 17.81
CA MET A 58 -41.90 -14.68 17.99
C MET A 58 -41.50 -15.72 19.04
N PHE A 59 -42.26 -15.84 20.13
CA PHE A 59 -42.02 -16.86 21.16
C PHE A 59 -42.18 -18.27 20.61
N VAL A 60 -43.24 -18.54 19.84
CA VAL A 60 -43.46 -19.85 19.19
C VAL A 60 -42.35 -20.14 18.16
N LEU A 61 -41.98 -19.14 17.34
CA LEU A 61 -40.89 -19.30 16.36
C LEU A 61 -39.54 -19.61 17.01
N SER A 62 -39.27 -19.04 18.18
CA SER A 62 -38.06 -19.31 18.97
C SER A 62 -37.95 -20.77 19.40
N TRP A 63 -39.07 -21.43 19.70
CA TRP A 63 -39.10 -22.84 20.07
C TRP A 63 -38.79 -23.77 18.89
N PHE A 64 -39.36 -23.46 17.71
CA PHE A 64 -39.17 -24.30 16.52
C PHE A 64 -37.82 -24.07 15.81
N LYS A 65 -37.22 -22.89 15.95
CA LYS A 65 -35.88 -22.58 15.42
C LYS A 65 -35.05 -21.87 16.49
N PRO A 66 -34.56 -22.59 17.51
CA PRO A 66 -33.72 -21.97 18.52
C PRO A 66 -32.43 -21.47 17.86
N ALA A 67 -32.23 -20.16 17.88
CA ALA A 67 -31.04 -19.54 17.31
C ALA A 67 -29.77 -20.00 18.06
N GLY A 68 -28.89 -20.74 17.39
CA GLY A 68 -27.60 -21.19 17.93
C GLY A 68 -27.42 -22.70 18.07
N GLN A 69 -28.09 -23.51 17.25
CA GLN A 69 -27.71 -24.91 17.03
C GLN A 69 -26.58 -25.02 16.01
N VAL A 70 -25.72 -26.03 16.17
CA VAL A 70 -24.53 -26.29 15.32
C VAL A 70 -24.89 -26.48 13.83
N GLY A 71 -26.10 -26.97 13.54
CA GLY A 71 -26.57 -27.15 12.17
C GLY A 71 -25.65 -28.05 11.35
N ARG A 72 -25.29 -27.61 10.13
CA ARG A 72 -24.29 -28.25 9.25
C ARG A 72 -22.97 -27.46 9.18
N SER A 73 -22.72 -26.55 10.12
CA SER A 73 -21.55 -25.68 10.08
C SER A 73 -20.32 -26.38 10.65
N ASN A 74 -19.24 -26.42 9.86
CA ASN A 74 -17.96 -26.97 10.31
C ASN A 74 -17.11 -25.95 11.08
N ILE A 75 -17.48 -24.66 11.02
CA ILE A 75 -16.88 -23.58 11.80
C ILE A 75 -17.89 -23.07 12.81
N LEU A 76 -17.52 -23.11 14.09
CA LEU A 76 -18.38 -22.72 15.21
C LEU A 76 -17.67 -21.64 16.03
N ALA A 77 -18.44 -20.73 16.60
CA ALA A 77 -17.94 -19.79 17.60
C ALA A 77 -18.81 -19.84 18.84
N GLU A 78 -18.20 -19.79 20.02
CA GLU A 78 -18.92 -19.65 21.26
C GLU A 78 -19.48 -18.22 21.37
N ARG A 79 -20.79 -18.09 21.63
CA ARG A 79 -21.47 -16.79 21.69
C ARG A 79 -20.96 -15.85 22.79
N ALA A 80 -20.52 -16.40 23.92
CA ALA A 80 -20.11 -15.60 25.07
C ALA A 80 -18.65 -15.10 24.96
N THR A 81 -17.75 -15.94 24.46
CA THR A 81 -16.30 -15.69 24.44
C THR A 81 -15.78 -15.31 23.05
N GLY A 82 -16.51 -15.66 21.99
CA GLY A 82 -16.03 -15.56 20.61
C GLY A 82 -14.98 -16.62 20.23
N ALA A 83 -14.67 -17.57 21.12
CA ALA A 83 -13.71 -18.63 20.85
C ALA A 83 -14.15 -19.45 19.62
N ILE A 84 -13.22 -19.66 18.70
CA ILE A 84 -13.48 -20.32 17.41
C ILE A 84 -13.12 -21.80 17.52
N TYR A 85 -13.98 -22.64 16.96
CA TYR A 85 -13.83 -24.08 16.93
C TYR A 85 -14.07 -24.61 15.53
N VAL A 86 -13.39 -25.71 15.20
CA VAL A 86 -13.57 -26.44 13.94
C VAL A 86 -14.01 -27.87 14.24
N LEU A 87 -15.03 -28.33 13.53
CA LEU A 87 -15.49 -29.71 13.58
C LEU A 87 -14.79 -30.51 12.48
N VAL A 88 -13.91 -31.43 12.87
CA VAL A 88 -13.19 -32.35 11.98
C VAL A 88 -13.46 -33.77 12.44
N ASP A 89 -13.94 -34.64 11.55
CA ASP A 89 -14.21 -36.06 11.83
C ASP A 89 -15.04 -36.31 13.11
N GLY A 90 -16.01 -35.42 13.38
CA GLY A 90 -16.88 -35.48 14.55
C GLY A 90 -16.27 -35.02 15.87
N ARG A 91 -15.02 -34.51 15.86
CA ARG A 91 -14.34 -33.92 17.03
C ARG A 91 -14.23 -32.41 16.89
N LEU A 92 -14.40 -31.72 18.01
CA LEU A 92 -14.31 -30.27 18.11
C LEU A 92 -12.88 -29.87 18.50
N HIS A 93 -12.22 -29.11 17.63
CA HIS A 93 -10.88 -28.58 17.88
C HIS A 93 -10.93 -27.06 18.08
N PRO A 94 -10.39 -26.52 19.19
CA PRO A 94 -10.19 -25.07 19.34
C PRO A 94 -9.28 -24.56 18.22
N ALA A 95 -9.66 -23.50 17.53
CA ALA A 95 -8.88 -22.92 16.43
C ALA A 95 -8.29 -21.56 16.83
N LEU A 96 -7.00 -21.36 16.57
CA LEU A 96 -6.29 -20.12 16.95
C LEU A 96 -6.80 -18.85 16.27
N ASN A 97 -7.40 -18.97 15.08
CA ASN A 97 -7.95 -17.86 14.32
C ASN A 97 -8.95 -18.33 13.25
N LEU A 98 -9.80 -17.41 12.76
CA LEU A 98 -10.79 -17.73 11.73
C LEU A 98 -10.13 -18.15 10.41
N THR A 99 -8.99 -17.55 10.07
CA THR A 99 -8.23 -17.88 8.85
C THR A 99 -7.82 -19.35 8.85
N SER A 100 -7.29 -19.85 9.97
CA SER A 100 -6.96 -21.27 10.15
C SER A 100 -8.20 -22.15 10.08
N ALA A 101 -9.31 -21.75 10.69
CA ALA A 101 -10.56 -22.52 10.64
C ALA A 101 -11.10 -22.67 9.21
N ARG A 102 -11.04 -21.59 8.41
CA ARG A 102 -11.40 -21.62 6.99
C ARG A 102 -10.48 -22.53 6.19
N LEU A 103 -9.15 -22.44 6.40
CA LEU A 103 -8.15 -23.30 5.77
C LEU A 103 -8.37 -24.79 6.07
N ILE A 104 -8.64 -25.15 7.33
CA ILE A 104 -8.89 -26.55 7.73
C ILE A 104 -10.17 -27.08 7.09
N THR A 105 -11.26 -26.30 7.11
CA THR A 105 -12.56 -26.73 6.59
C THR A 105 -12.67 -26.66 5.07
N GLY A 106 -11.73 -25.98 4.40
CA GLY A 106 -11.78 -25.75 2.95
C GLY A 106 -12.89 -24.78 2.53
N GLN A 107 -13.46 -24.01 3.46
CA GLN A 107 -14.64 -23.18 3.22
C GLN A 107 -14.43 -21.75 3.71
N ALA A 108 -14.74 -20.77 2.86
CA ALA A 108 -14.77 -19.35 3.18
C ALA A 108 -16.02 -18.96 4.00
N ALA A 109 -16.35 -19.76 5.03
CA ALA A 109 -17.53 -19.57 5.85
C ALA A 109 -17.26 -18.63 7.04
N ASN A 110 -18.33 -17.97 7.49
CA ASN A 110 -18.34 -17.28 8.79
C ASN A 110 -18.71 -18.27 9.89
N PRO A 111 -18.20 -18.08 11.12
CA PRO A 111 -18.49 -18.98 12.21
C PRO A 111 -19.97 -18.89 12.62
N THR A 112 -20.58 -20.04 12.93
CA THR A 112 -21.93 -20.08 13.49
C THR A 112 -21.87 -19.92 15.01
N PHE A 113 -22.54 -18.90 15.56
CA PHE A 113 -22.52 -18.61 16.99
C PHE A 113 -23.46 -19.50 17.80
N VAL A 114 -22.90 -20.38 18.63
CA VAL A 114 -23.61 -21.37 19.44
C VAL A 114 -23.36 -21.14 20.95
N LYS A 115 -24.22 -21.71 21.79
CA LYS A 115 -24.03 -21.67 23.25
C LYS A 115 -22.98 -22.71 23.68
N ALA A 116 -22.27 -22.45 24.78
CA ALA A 116 -21.28 -23.38 25.34
C ALA A 116 -21.81 -24.81 25.53
N GLY A 117 -23.06 -24.96 26.01
CA GLY A 117 -23.70 -26.26 26.21
C GLY A 117 -24.00 -27.05 24.93
N GLU A 118 -23.95 -26.41 23.75
CA GLU A 118 -24.01 -27.13 22.47
C GLU A 118 -22.63 -27.66 22.07
N LEU A 119 -21.56 -26.90 22.34
CA LEU A 119 -20.18 -27.30 22.08
C LEU A 119 -19.75 -28.49 22.94
N SER A 120 -20.22 -28.54 24.19
CA SER A 120 -19.91 -29.62 25.14
C SER A 120 -20.48 -30.99 24.74
N LYS A 121 -21.38 -31.05 23.75
CA LYS A 121 -21.93 -32.31 23.23
C LYS A 121 -20.95 -33.06 22.31
N TYR A 122 -19.89 -32.39 21.86
CA TYR A 122 -18.89 -32.95 20.95
C TYR A 122 -17.61 -33.32 21.71
N PRO A 123 -16.94 -34.43 21.35
CA PRO A 123 -15.64 -34.78 21.90
C PRO A 123 -14.60 -33.71 21.54
N GLN A 124 -13.82 -33.25 22.53
CA GLN A 124 -12.80 -32.22 22.35
C GLN A 124 -11.50 -32.81 21.80
N GLY A 125 -10.80 -32.06 20.96
CA GLY A 125 -9.46 -32.35 20.47
C GLY A 125 -8.45 -31.25 20.83
N PRO A 126 -7.16 -31.45 20.51
CA PRO A 126 -6.12 -30.43 20.71
C PRO A 126 -6.39 -29.15 19.91
N THR A 127 -5.79 -28.04 20.34
CA THR A 127 -5.87 -26.75 19.65
C THR A 127 -5.19 -26.86 18.28
N VAL A 128 -5.77 -26.26 17.24
CA VAL A 128 -5.25 -26.28 15.87
C VAL A 128 -5.10 -24.88 15.29
N GLY A 129 -4.22 -24.74 14.32
CA GLY A 129 -4.11 -23.53 13.50
C GLY A 129 -2.70 -22.97 13.39
N ILE A 130 -2.61 -21.83 12.72
CA ILE A 130 -1.36 -21.14 12.43
C ILE A 130 -1.13 -20.06 13.49
N VAL A 131 -0.05 -20.18 14.26
CA VAL A 131 0.35 -19.18 15.26
C VAL A 131 0.75 -17.89 14.55
N GLY A 132 0.16 -16.76 14.96
CA GLY A 132 0.43 -15.45 14.37
C GLY A 132 -0.31 -15.14 13.06
N ALA A 133 -1.10 -16.08 12.53
CA ALA A 133 -1.99 -15.80 11.39
C ALA A 133 -3.08 -14.80 11.78
N PRO A 134 -3.61 -14.04 10.80
CA PRO A 134 -4.56 -12.98 11.09
C PRO A 134 -5.88 -13.55 11.60
N ALA A 135 -6.45 -12.92 12.63
CA ALA A 135 -7.76 -13.29 13.18
C ALA A 135 -8.88 -13.17 12.13
N ALA A 136 -8.77 -12.18 11.24
CA ALA A 136 -9.64 -11.99 10.09
C ALA A 136 -8.81 -11.45 8.91
N MET A 137 -9.22 -11.80 7.69
CA MET A 137 -8.53 -11.45 6.45
C MET A 137 -9.50 -10.71 5.51
N PRO A 138 -9.84 -9.43 5.78
CA PRO A 138 -10.63 -8.64 4.86
C PRO A 138 -9.86 -8.41 3.55
N ILE A 139 -10.53 -8.58 2.42
CA ILE A 139 -9.96 -8.35 1.10
C ILE A 139 -10.40 -6.99 0.60
N ARG A 140 -9.42 -6.19 0.16
CA ARG A 140 -9.61 -4.90 -0.49
C ARG A 140 -8.85 -4.93 -1.81
N THR A 141 -9.56 -4.62 -2.87
CA THR A 141 -9.00 -4.52 -4.22
C THR A 141 -9.43 -3.19 -4.79
N ALA A 142 -8.48 -2.27 -4.96
CA ALA A 142 -8.72 -1.00 -5.63
C ALA A 142 -8.52 -1.14 -7.16
N ASP A 143 -8.89 -0.09 -7.89
CA ASP A 143 -8.69 -0.02 -9.35
C ASP A 143 -7.21 0.01 -9.72
N ALA A 144 -6.39 0.65 -8.87
CA ALA A 144 -4.94 0.67 -8.98
C ALA A 144 -4.29 0.04 -7.75
N SER A 145 -3.17 -0.64 -8.00
CA SER A 145 -2.24 -1.06 -6.95
C SER A 145 -1.21 0.03 -6.76
N GLN A 146 -1.12 0.57 -5.55
CA GLN A 146 -0.30 1.74 -5.24
C GLN A 146 0.51 1.47 -3.98
N TRP A 147 1.83 1.65 -4.10
CA TRP A 147 2.79 1.34 -3.05
C TRP A 147 3.86 2.43 -3.05
N ALA A 148 4.32 2.82 -1.86
CA ALA A 148 5.47 3.69 -1.75
C ALA A 148 6.36 3.27 -0.59
N LEU A 149 7.63 3.62 -0.70
CA LEU A 149 8.63 3.41 0.33
C LEU A 149 9.42 4.70 0.50
N CYS A 150 9.52 5.18 1.74
CA CYS A 150 10.16 6.44 2.06
C CYS A 150 11.30 6.22 3.06
N ASP A 151 12.43 6.87 2.80
CA ASP A 151 13.43 7.16 3.81
C ASP A 151 13.23 8.60 4.28
N THR A 152 13.08 8.78 5.58
CA THR A 152 13.06 10.10 6.22
C THR A 152 14.33 10.28 7.04
N ALA A 153 15.12 11.28 6.71
CA ALA A 153 16.27 11.66 7.51
C ALA A 153 15.82 11.94 8.95
N PRO A 154 16.45 11.34 9.96
CA PRO A 154 16.08 11.56 11.34
C PRO A 154 16.35 13.02 11.71
N ALA A 155 15.35 13.69 12.25
CA ALA A 155 15.51 15.04 12.78
C ALA A 155 16.10 14.95 14.19
N ALA A 156 17.12 15.77 14.48
CA ALA A 156 17.53 15.99 15.85
C ALA A 156 16.39 16.71 16.60
N THR A 157 16.10 16.29 17.82
CA THR A 157 15.21 17.04 18.72
C THR A 157 16.07 17.78 19.76
N PRO A 158 15.54 18.75 20.50
CA PRO A 158 16.29 19.42 21.57
C PRO A 158 16.87 18.46 22.62
N THR A 159 16.32 17.24 22.72
CA THR A 159 16.68 16.24 23.73
C THR A 159 17.36 14.99 23.15
N THR A 160 17.43 14.84 21.82
CA THR A 160 18.02 13.66 21.18
C THR A 160 18.78 14.02 19.91
N SER A 161 20.02 13.53 19.80
CA SER A 161 20.79 13.60 18.56
C SER A 161 20.07 12.87 17.43
N ALA A 162 20.20 13.36 16.20
CA ALA A 162 19.71 12.66 15.01
C ALA A 162 20.36 11.27 14.91
N ALA A 163 19.55 10.25 14.63
CA ALA A 163 20.05 8.91 14.36
C ALA A 163 20.95 8.90 13.11
N ALA A 164 21.84 7.91 12.99
CA ALA A 164 22.72 7.80 11.83
C ALA A 164 22.01 7.20 10.59
N LYS A 165 20.88 6.51 10.78
CA LYS A 165 20.13 5.83 9.72
C LYS A 165 18.78 6.52 9.48
N PRO A 166 18.29 6.57 8.23
CA PRO A 166 16.94 7.05 7.93
C PRO A 166 15.86 6.19 8.58
N VAL A 167 14.73 6.79 8.91
CA VAL A 167 13.51 6.08 9.29
C VAL A 167 12.81 5.62 8.01
N VAL A 168 12.61 4.32 7.89
CA VAL A 168 12.00 3.66 6.73
C VAL A 168 10.50 3.51 6.95
N THR A 169 9.70 4.05 6.03
CA THR A 169 8.23 3.98 6.06
C THR A 169 7.70 3.26 4.83
N ALA A 170 7.01 2.14 5.03
CA ALA A 170 6.25 1.46 3.98
C ALA A 170 4.84 2.05 3.87
N ILE A 171 4.36 2.30 2.65
CA ILE A 171 3.06 2.91 2.40
C ILE A 171 2.28 2.03 1.42
N ALA A 172 1.09 1.60 1.82
CA ALA A 172 0.12 0.93 0.95
C ALA A 172 -1.05 1.89 0.66
N GLY A 173 -1.34 2.11 -0.63
CA GLY A 173 -2.43 3.00 -1.07
C GLY A 173 -1.95 4.30 -1.73
N PRO A 174 -2.89 5.21 -2.06
CA PRO A 174 -2.59 6.44 -2.78
C PRO A 174 -1.70 7.38 -1.97
N VAL A 175 -0.71 7.95 -2.65
CA VAL A 175 0.17 9.00 -2.10
C VAL A 175 -0.45 10.38 -2.28
N THR A 176 -0.29 11.27 -1.30
CA THR A 176 -0.73 12.67 -1.35
C THR A 176 0.41 13.55 -1.84
N ILE A 177 0.25 14.08 -3.06
CA ILE A 177 1.28 14.86 -3.75
C ILE A 177 1.13 16.36 -3.51
N GLY A 178 2.26 17.07 -3.35
CA GLY A 178 2.32 18.54 -3.34
C GLY A 178 2.06 19.21 -1.99
N GLN A 179 1.75 18.43 -0.95
CA GLN A 179 1.54 18.94 0.41
C GLN A 179 2.84 18.91 1.23
N ARG A 180 3.39 17.71 1.45
CA ARG A 180 4.63 17.51 2.21
C ARG A 180 5.79 16.98 1.35
N SER A 181 5.45 16.33 0.24
CA SER A 181 6.39 15.81 -0.75
C SER A 181 5.83 15.97 -2.16
N ALA A 182 6.70 16.20 -3.14
CA ALA A 182 6.34 16.41 -4.53
C ALA A 182 7.19 15.53 -5.46
N PRO A 183 6.76 15.27 -6.71
CA PRO A 183 7.50 14.46 -7.66
C PRO A 183 8.83 15.14 -8.00
N LEU A 184 9.91 14.37 -7.93
CA LEU A 184 11.25 14.77 -8.32
C LEU A 184 11.33 14.77 -9.85
N ARG A 185 10.84 15.85 -10.45
CA ARG A 185 10.84 16.05 -11.91
C ARG A 185 12.18 16.58 -12.38
N MET A 186 12.61 16.16 -13.57
CA MET A 186 13.76 16.73 -14.24
C MET A 186 13.68 18.27 -14.32
N PRO A 187 14.81 18.97 -14.15
CA PRO A 187 16.17 18.45 -13.97
C PRO A 187 16.52 18.06 -12.52
N ASN A 188 15.57 18.05 -11.57
CA ASN A 188 15.89 17.81 -10.16
C ASN A 188 16.34 16.37 -9.90
N ALA A 189 17.35 16.23 -9.04
CA ALA A 189 17.90 14.94 -8.63
C ALA A 189 18.35 14.97 -7.16
N ILE A 190 18.51 13.80 -6.57
CA ILE A 190 19.01 13.65 -5.20
C ILE A 190 20.35 12.92 -5.24
N LEU A 191 21.35 13.51 -4.58
CA LEU A 191 22.64 12.86 -4.36
C LEU A 191 22.54 11.94 -3.14
N ALA A 192 22.87 10.67 -3.32
CA ALA A 192 22.66 9.63 -2.34
C ALA A 192 23.90 8.74 -2.18
N ARG A 193 24.01 8.06 -1.05
CA ARG A 193 25.06 7.10 -0.75
C ARG A 193 24.46 5.84 -0.15
N TYR A 194 24.92 4.70 -0.65
CA TYR A 194 24.63 3.40 -0.06
C TYR A 194 25.95 2.64 0.07
N ARG A 195 26.28 2.26 1.29
CA ARG A 195 27.60 1.72 1.65
C ARG A 195 28.72 2.70 1.25
N ASP A 196 29.69 2.26 0.47
CA ASP A 196 30.87 2.99 -0.01
C ASP A 196 30.66 3.67 -1.38
N LYS A 197 29.49 3.52 -1.99
CA LYS A 197 29.20 4.02 -3.34
C LYS A 197 28.24 5.20 -3.36
N THR A 198 28.42 6.09 -4.33
CA THR A 198 27.54 7.23 -4.56
C THR A 198 26.58 6.96 -5.71
N TYR A 199 25.36 7.45 -5.56
CA TYR A 199 24.30 7.32 -6.54
C TYR A 199 23.63 8.67 -6.74
N VAL A 200 23.03 8.85 -7.90
CA VAL A 200 22.06 9.91 -8.13
C VAL A 200 20.71 9.30 -8.39
N VAL A 201 19.69 9.83 -7.71
CA VAL A 201 18.29 9.40 -7.84
C VAL A 201 17.55 10.44 -8.67
N TRP A 202 16.96 10.01 -9.77
CA TRP A 202 16.32 10.87 -10.77
C TRP A 202 15.31 10.05 -11.59
N GLU A 203 14.24 10.69 -12.10
CA GLU A 203 13.19 10.07 -12.95
C GLU A 203 12.69 8.67 -12.54
N GLY A 204 12.60 8.38 -11.25
CA GLY A 204 12.08 7.08 -10.80
C GLY A 204 13.13 5.97 -10.72
N HIS A 205 14.42 6.26 -10.92
CA HIS A 205 15.50 5.29 -10.87
C HIS A 205 16.76 5.86 -10.19
N ARG A 206 17.76 4.99 -10.00
CA ARG A 206 19.08 5.35 -9.47
C ARG A 206 20.19 4.94 -10.43
N SER A 207 21.22 5.76 -10.52
CA SER A 207 22.43 5.47 -11.29
C SER A 207 23.66 5.58 -10.39
N GLU A 208 24.55 4.61 -10.45
CA GLU A 208 25.86 4.69 -9.78
C GLU A 208 26.70 5.78 -10.44
N ILE A 209 27.39 6.57 -9.63
CA ILE A 209 28.31 7.62 -10.07
C ILE A 209 29.60 7.56 -9.28
N ASP A 210 30.71 7.94 -9.91
CA ASP A 210 32.00 8.10 -9.28
C ASP A 210 32.36 9.59 -9.20
N LEU A 211 32.25 10.18 -8.01
CA LEU A 211 32.60 11.58 -7.78
C LEU A 211 34.11 11.85 -7.78
N SER A 212 34.96 10.81 -7.75
CA SER A 212 36.40 10.98 -7.95
C SER A 212 36.74 11.31 -9.41
N ASN A 213 35.87 10.92 -10.35
CA ASN A 213 35.93 11.35 -11.73
C ASN A 213 35.39 12.78 -11.88
N LYS A 214 36.30 13.74 -12.00
CA LYS A 214 35.96 15.18 -12.11
C LYS A 214 35.07 15.52 -13.31
N ALA A 215 35.17 14.77 -14.42
CA ALA A 215 34.31 15.00 -15.58
C ALA A 215 32.84 14.64 -15.26
N VAL A 216 32.62 13.54 -14.55
CA VAL A 216 31.30 13.11 -14.07
C VAL A 216 30.76 14.10 -13.04
N ALA A 217 31.56 14.46 -12.03
CA ALA A 217 31.17 15.45 -11.01
C ALA A 217 30.77 16.79 -11.65
N LEU A 218 31.57 17.32 -12.58
CA LEU A 218 31.27 18.59 -13.25
C LEU A 218 30.03 18.51 -14.15
N ALA A 219 29.84 17.39 -14.86
CA ALA A 219 28.66 17.19 -15.72
C ALA A 219 27.36 17.09 -14.90
N LEU A 220 27.42 16.45 -13.72
CA LEU A 220 26.32 16.35 -12.75
C LEU A 220 26.02 17.66 -12.03
N GLY A 221 26.91 18.66 -12.11
CA GLY A 221 26.78 19.89 -11.33
C GLY A 221 27.15 19.74 -9.86
N VAL A 222 28.03 18.79 -9.53
CA VAL A 222 28.61 18.64 -8.19
C VAL A 222 29.77 19.63 -8.06
N ASP A 223 29.52 20.72 -7.35
CA ASP A 223 30.48 21.75 -6.96
C ASP A 223 30.67 21.77 -5.42
N PRO A 224 31.55 22.63 -4.87
CA PRO A 224 31.76 22.69 -3.42
C PRO A 224 30.52 23.05 -2.59
N ASP A 225 29.51 23.67 -3.20
CA ASP A 225 28.25 24.06 -2.55
C ASP A 225 27.15 23.01 -2.72
N ALA A 226 27.42 21.94 -3.48
CA ALA A 226 26.48 20.85 -3.70
C ALA A 226 26.06 20.15 -2.39
N PRO A 227 24.79 19.73 -2.27
CA PRO A 227 24.31 18.98 -1.11
C PRO A 227 25.15 17.71 -0.87
N ALA A 228 25.42 17.41 0.39
CA ALA A 228 26.10 16.17 0.74
C ALA A 228 25.23 14.94 0.40
N PRO A 229 25.82 13.80 -0.04
CA PRO A 229 25.06 12.59 -0.32
C PRO A 229 24.31 12.08 0.93
N ILE A 230 22.99 11.90 0.82
CA ILE A 230 22.19 11.32 1.93
C ILE A 230 22.35 9.80 2.00
N PRO A 231 22.37 9.19 3.20
CA PRO A 231 22.38 7.74 3.32
C PRO A 231 21.04 7.15 2.89
N LEU A 232 21.07 6.11 2.05
CA LEU A 232 19.89 5.30 1.74
C LEU A 232 19.83 4.08 2.66
N SER A 233 18.62 3.73 3.08
CA SER A 233 18.32 2.41 3.62
C SER A 233 18.50 1.35 2.53
N GLN A 234 18.76 0.12 2.93
CA GLN A 234 18.78 -1.00 1.98
C GLN A 234 17.41 -1.19 1.32
N ALA A 235 16.33 -0.95 2.06
CA ALA A 235 14.97 -1.07 1.55
C ALA A 235 14.73 -0.09 0.38
N LEU A 236 15.04 1.20 0.57
CA LEU A 236 14.87 2.21 -0.49
C LEU A 236 15.83 1.98 -1.66
N PHE A 237 17.07 1.56 -1.37
CA PHE A 237 18.05 1.20 -2.40
C PHE A 237 17.59 0.05 -3.30
N ASP A 238 17.00 -1.00 -2.72
CA ASP A 238 16.46 -2.16 -3.44
C ASP A 238 15.17 -1.82 -4.20
N ALA A 239 14.40 -0.84 -3.72
CA ALA A 239 13.14 -0.41 -4.33
C ALA A 239 13.32 0.55 -5.51
N LEU A 240 14.41 1.32 -5.53
CA LEU A 240 14.78 2.18 -6.67
C LEU A 240 15.39 1.33 -7.79
N PRO A 241 14.74 1.25 -8.98
CA PRO A 241 15.31 0.58 -10.14
C PRO A 241 16.70 1.14 -10.48
N ALA A 242 17.66 0.25 -10.71
CA ALA A 242 19.01 0.64 -11.09
C ALA A 242 19.13 0.78 -12.61
N THR A 243 19.82 1.83 -13.05
CA THR A 243 20.32 1.95 -14.42
C THR A 243 21.79 1.52 -14.50
N GLU A 244 22.33 1.50 -15.71
CA GLU A 244 23.78 1.44 -15.91
C GLU A 244 24.50 2.59 -15.17
N PRO A 245 25.76 2.37 -14.71
CA PRO A 245 26.57 3.43 -14.11
C PRO A 245 26.76 4.62 -15.07
N MET A 246 26.63 5.82 -14.53
CA MET A 246 26.93 7.05 -15.25
C MET A 246 28.42 7.35 -15.12
N THR A 247 29.16 6.94 -16.14
CA THR A 247 30.60 7.13 -16.26
C THR A 247 30.91 7.95 -17.52
N SER A 248 32.14 8.39 -17.71
CA SER A 248 32.51 8.99 -18.99
C SER A 248 32.44 7.91 -20.08
N PRO A 249 31.62 8.07 -21.13
CA PRO A 249 31.49 7.05 -22.17
C PRO A 249 32.84 6.80 -22.86
N ALA A 250 33.24 5.53 -22.98
CA ALA A 250 34.45 5.16 -23.68
C ALA A 250 34.22 5.23 -25.20
N ILE A 251 34.91 6.15 -25.88
CA ILE A 251 34.85 6.32 -27.33
C ILE A 251 36.08 5.64 -27.95
N PRO A 252 35.92 4.59 -28.77
CA PRO A 252 37.05 3.96 -29.46
C PRO A 252 37.79 4.95 -30.36
N SER A 253 39.11 4.86 -30.43
CA SER A 253 39.97 5.75 -31.25
C SER A 253 39.82 7.25 -30.94
N ALA A 254 39.39 7.61 -29.73
CA ALA A 254 39.22 9.00 -29.34
C ALA A 254 40.53 9.82 -29.51
N GLY A 255 40.44 10.94 -30.21
CA GLY A 255 41.58 11.80 -30.55
C GLY A 255 42.23 11.51 -31.90
N GLU A 256 41.94 10.38 -32.55
CA GLU A 256 42.40 10.12 -33.93
C GLU A 256 41.65 11.01 -34.94
N PRO A 257 42.26 11.35 -36.10
CA PRO A 257 41.58 12.08 -37.15
C PRO A 257 40.26 11.42 -37.56
N SER A 258 39.20 12.23 -37.70
CA SER A 258 37.91 11.73 -38.18
C SER A 258 38.05 11.15 -39.61
N PRO A 259 37.55 9.93 -39.90
CA PRO A 259 37.51 9.40 -41.27
C PRO A 259 36.47 10.14 -42.13
N TRP A 260 35.63 10.96 -41.51
CA TRP A 260 34.56 11.73 -42.13
C TRP A 260 35.02 13.16 -42.41
N ASP A 261 34.79 13.65 -43.64
CA ASP A 261 35.02 15.04 -44.04
C ASP A 261 33.91 15.97 -43.47
N ILE A 262 34.01 16.26 -42.17
CA ILE A 262 33.04 17.09 -41.43
C ILE A 262 33.51 18.54 -41.43
N ALA A 263 34.58 18.83 -40.68
CA ALA A 263 35.23 20.12 -40.59
C ALA A 263 36.73 19.95 -40.26
N PRO A 264 37.59 20.95 -40.57
CA PRO A 264 39.01 20.88 -40.26
C PRO A 264 39.27 20.69 -38.76
N GLY A 265 40.19 19.79 -38.41
CA GLY A 265 40.60 19.55 -37.01
C GLY A 265 39.62 18.74 -36.17
N VAL A 266 38.52 18.25 -36.74
CA VAL A 266 37.60 17.34 -36.06
C VAL A 266 38.23 15.96 -35.90
N VAL A 267 38.32 15.51 -34.65
CA VAL A 267 38.80 14.16 -34.28
C VAL A 267 37.66 13.30 -33.77
N ILE A 268 37.84 11.98 -33.76
CA ILE A 268 36.91 11.05 -33.10
C ILE A 268 36.78 11.44 -31.61
N GLY A 269 35.54 11.52 -31.12
CA GLY A 269 35.20 12.04 -29.79
C GLY A 269 34.87 13.53 -29.74
N SER A 270 35.06 14.28 -30.83
CA SER A 270 34.63 15.69 -30.91
C SER A 270 33.11 15.81 -30.79
N VAL A 271 32.65 16.84 -30.09
CA VAL A 271 31.21 17.19 -30.02
C VAL A 271 30.89 18.25 -31.06
N LEU A 272 29.89 17.97 -31.89
CA LEU A 272 29.40 18.84 -32.95
C LEU A 272 28.07 19.47 -32.53
N ALA A 273 27.81 20.68 -33.00
CA ALA A 273 26.55 21.38 -32.85
C ALA A 273 25.98 21.72 -34.23
N VAL A 274 24.72 21.37 -34.45
CA VAL A 274 23.95 21.78 -35.63
C VAL A 274 22.81 22.66 -35.21
N HIS A 275 22.75 23.86 -35.76
CA HIS A 275 21.68 24.79 -35.46
C HIS A 275 20.35 24.26 -36.00
N GLY A 276 19.38 24.05 -35.10
CA GLY A 276 18.05 23.58 -35.46
C GLY A 276 17.16 24.73 -35.93
N LEU A 277 16.26 24.45 -36.89
CA LEU A 277 15.22 25.40 -37.32
C LEU A 277 13.95 25.32 -36.46
N GLN A 278 13.83 24.30 -35.60
CA GLN A 278 12.61 23.99 -34.84
C GLN A 278 12.43 24.85 -33.58
N GLN A 279 13.52 25.26 -32.93
CA GLN A 279 13.52 26.15 -31.78
C GLN A 279 14.71 27.11 -31.84
N PRO A 280 14.51 28.43 -31.82
CA PRO A 280 15.62 29.40 -31.76
C PRO A 280 16.52 29.11 -30.55
N GLY A 281 17.80 28.86 -30.79
CA GLY A 281 18.81 28.68 -29.74
C GLY A 281 18.97 27.26 -29.18
N ALA A 282 18.29 26.24 -29.73
CA ALA A 282 18.52 24.84 -29.36
C ALA A 282 19.33 24.12 -30.46
N ASP A 283 20.63 24.03 -30.27
CA ASP A 283 21.49 23.25 -31.15
C ASP A 283 21.28 21.74 -30.93
N THR A 284 21.22 20.97 -32.01
CA THR A 284 21.26 19.50 -31.92
C THR A 284 22.72 19.07 -31.81
N LEU A 285 23.03 18.30 -30.76
CA LEU A 285 24.39 17.87 -30.45
C LEU A 285 24.67 16.47 -30.97
N TYR A 286 25.86 16.27 -31.53
CA TYR A 286 26.35 14.99 -31.99
C TYR A 286 27.75 14.72 -31.44
N VAL A 287 28.11 13.45 -31.30
CA VAL A 287 29.50 13.02 -31.07
C VAL A 287 30.01 12.29 -32.31
N VAL A 288 31.27 12.53 -32.66
CA VAL A 288 31.95 11.82 -33.77
C VAL A 288 32.47 10.48 -33.28
N LEU A 289 32.13 9.42 -34.00
CA LEU A 289 32.53 8.05 -33.74
C LEU A 289 33.27 7.48 -34.97
N PRO A 290 34.02 6.37 -34.83
CA PRO A 290 34.74 5.76 -35.95
C PRO A 290 33.81 5.37 -37.13
N ASP A 291 32.59 4.96 -36.80
CA ASP A 291 31.57 4.44 -37.72
C ASP A 291 30.50 5.47 -38.13
N GLY A 292 30.53 6.68 -37.59
CA GLY A 292 29.61 7.75 -37.97
C GLY A 292 29.49 8.86 -36.93
N VAL A 293 28.29 9.44 -36.83
CA VAL A 293 27.93 10.39 -35.78
C VAL A 293 26.72 9.89 -35.00
N GLN A 294 26.69 10.17 -33.70
CA GLN A 294 25.55 9.83 -32.86
C GLN A 294 25.00 11.08 -32.18
N ARG A 295 23.67 11.26 -32.22
CA ARG A 295 22.99 12.33 -31.48
C ARG A 295 23.13 12.08 -29.98
N ILE A 296 23.47 13.12 -29.23
CA ILE A 296 23.68 13.06 -27.78
C ILE A 296 22.93 14.16 -27.04
N SER A 297 22.67 13.94 -25.76
CA SER A 297 22.07 14.95 -24.90
C SER A 297 23.10 16.03 -24.50
N PRO A 298 22.65 17.24 -24.13
CA PRO A 298 23.48 18.26 -23.48
C PRO A 298 24.30 17.75 -22.28
N PHE A 299 23.76 16.81 -21.51
CA PHE A 299 24.49 16.16 -20.40
C PHE A 299 25.69 15.38 -20.92
N VAL A 300 25.47 14.48 -21.88
CA VAL A 300 26.52 13.64 -22.47
C VAL A 300 27.56 14.50 -23.17
N ALA A 301 27.15 15.56 -23.87
CA ALA A 301 28.06 16.51 -24.50
C ALA A 301 28.97 17.21 -23.47
N SER A 302 28.40 17.61 -22.32
CA SER A 302 29.18 18.19 -21.22
C SER A 302 30.17 17.18 -20.64
N LEU A 303 29.73 15.93 -20.49
CA LEU A 303 30.54 14.84 -19.94
C LEU A 303 31.73 14.49 -20.85
N VAL A 304 31.49 14.27 -22.15
CA VAL A 304 32.53 13.97 -23.14
C VAL A 304 33.55 15.10 -23.21
N ARG A 305 33.09 16.36 -23.26
CA ARG A 305 33.98 17.53 -23.32
C ARG A 305 34.76 17.75 -22.02
N ALA A 306 34.16 17.46 -20.87
CA ALA A 306 34.85 17.54 -19.58
C ALA A 306 35.89 16.42 -19.41
N SER A 307 35.70 15.28 -20.07
CA SER A 307 36.70 14.21 -20.14
C SER A 307 37.88 14.61 -21.03
N ASN A 308 37.60 15.04 -22.26
CA ASN A 308 38.61 15.60 -23.17
C ASN A 308 37.95 16.47 -24.24
N SER A 309 38.33 17.74 -24.31
CA SER A 309 37.79 18.67 -25.32
C SER A 309 38.59 18.67 -26.63
N PHE A 310 39.71 17.95 -26.69
CA PHE A 310 40.67 17.95 -27.80
C PHE A 310 41.10 19.36 -28.23
N GLY A 311 41.20 20.28 -27.26
CA GLY A 311 41.55 21.69 -27.48
C GLY A 311 40.38 22.60 -27.86
N GLY A 312 39.16 22.07 -27.99
CA GLY A 312 37.96 22.83 -28.35
C GLY A 312 37.32 23.58 -27.17
N LEU A 313 37.15 24.91 -27.31
CA LEU A 313 36.49 25.76 -26.30
C LEU A 313 34.96 25.63 -26.31
N ALA A 314 34.37 25.23 -27.44
CA ALA A 314 32.93 25.02 -27.64
C ALA A 314 32.71 23.81 -28.57
N PRO A 315 31.50 23.24 -28.64
CA PRO A 315 31.14 22.29 -29.69
C PRO A 315 31.44 22.89 -31.07
N VAL A 316 31.89 22.05 -32.01
CA VAL A 316 32.19 22.48 -33.38
C VAL A 316 30.87 22.69 -34.11
N VAL A 317 30.60 23.93 -34.52
CA VAL A 317 29.39 24.23 -35.29
C VAL A 317 29.55 23.72 -36.71
N VAL A 318 28.61 22.90 -37.16
CA VAL A 318 28.64 22.24 -38.47
C VAL A 318 27.34 22.50 -39.22
N ALA A 319 27.45 22.75 -40.53
CA ALA A 319 26.29 22.92 -41.40
C ALA A 319 25.56 21.57 -41.64
N PRO A 320 24.21 21.56 -41.72
CA PRO A 320 23.45 20.31 -41.89
C PRO A 320 23.84 19.46 -43.11
N ASP A 321 24.23 20.09 -44.22
CA ASP A 321 24.62 19.42 -45.47
C ASP A 321 25.94 18.64 -45.35
N ARG A 322 26.81 19.04 -44.43
CA ARG A 322 28.06 18.34 -44.12
C ARG A 322 27.80 17.08 -43.29
N LEU A 323 26.89 17.15 -42.31
CA LEU A 323 26.48 15.96 -41.55
C LEU A 323 25.61 15.00 -42.36
N ALA A 324 24.83 15.49 -43.33
CA ALA A 324 23.97 14.63 -44.16
C ALA A 324 24.73 13.54 -44.93
N LYS A 325 26.06 13.67 -45.09
CA LYS A 325 26.93 12.72 -45.77
C LYS A 325 27.54 11.68 -44.82
N VAL A 326 27.34 11.82 -43.51
CA VAL A 326 27.91 10.95 -42.48
C VAL A 326 26.84 10.01 -41.94
N PRO A 327 27.12 8.70 -41.79
CA PRO A 327 26.16 7.77 -41.19
C PRO A 327 25.76 8.19 -39.76
N VAL A 328 24.46 8.11 -39.45
CA VAL A 328 23.97 8.28 -38.08
C VAL A 328 23.90 6.92 -37.40
N VAL A 329 24.59 6.77 -36.28
CA VAL A 329 24.74 5.50 -35.55
C VAL A 329 24.24 5.61 -34.10
N GLN A 330 24.11 4.46 -33.44
CA GLN A 330 23.73 4.32 -32.03
C GLN A 330 24.70 3.38 -31.28
N SER A 331 25.98 3.38 -31.65
CA SER A 331 27.01 2.48 -31.12
C SER A 331 27.48 2.88 -29.71
N LEU A 332 27.32 4.15 -29.31
CA LEU A 332 27.65 4.62 -27.96
C LEU A 332 26.44 4.46 -27.02
N PRO A 333 26.54 3.68 -25.93
CA PRO A 333 25.41 3.42 -25.04
C PRO A 333 25.16 4.60 -24.09
N VAL A 334 24.45 5.63 -24.57
CA VAL A 334 24.17 6.86 -23.80
C VAL A 334 22.69 7.18 -23.66
N SER A 335 21.81 6.28 -24.10
CA SER A 335 20.34 6.48 -24.03
C SER A 335 19.78 6.52 -22.61
N TYR A 336 20.54 6.04 -21.62
CA TYR A 336 20.14 6.02 -20.21
C TYR A 336 20.68 7.24 -19.42
N TYR A 337 21.37 8.16 -20.08
CA TYR A 337 21.86 9.40 -19.44
C TYR A 337 20.77 10.47 -19.44
N PRO A 338 20.80 11.41 -18.48
CA PRO A 338 19.88 12.55 -18.46
C PRO A 338 19.92 13.38 -19.75
N GLU A 339 18.78 13.98 -20.10
CA GLU A 339 18.70 14.92 -21.23
C GLU A 339 19.44 16.24 -20.93
N THR A 340 19.44 16.69 -19.68
CA THR A 340 20.05 17.97 -19.27
C THR A 340 20.88 17.79 -18.01
N ARG A 341 21.67 18.82 -17.67
CA ARG A 341 22.37 18.89 -16.39
C ARG A 341 21.35 18.77 -15.24
N LEU A 342 21.66 17.91 -14.28
CA LEU A 342 20.84 17.73 -13.10
C LEU A 342 21.00 18.90 -12.12
N HIS A 343 19.93 19.18 -11.39
CA HIS A 343 19.88 20.13 -10.29
C HIS A 343 19.74 19.35 -8.98
N LEU A 344 20.77 19.38 -8.14
CA LEU A 344 20.79 18.62 -6.88
C LEU A 344 19.93 19.32 -5.83
N VAL A 345 18.89 18.63 -5.35
CA VAL A 345 17.96 19.17 -4.36
C VAL A 345 18.63 19.23 -2.98
N ASP A 346 18.39 20.33 -2.25
CA ASP A 346 18.80 20.44 -0.85
C ASP A 346 17.99 19.51 0.06
N THR A 347 18.63 18.42 0.49
CA THR A 347 18.07 17.40 1.36
C THR A 347 18.13 17.74 2.84
N LYS A 348 18.75 18.86 3.24
CA LYS A 348 18.65 19.38 4.63
C LYS A 348 17.24 19.87 4.91
N VAL A 349 16.61 20.49 3.92
CA VAL A 349 15.20 20.91 3.99
C VAL A 349 14.29 19.75 3.59
N ASN A 350 14.55 19.14 2.44
CA ASN A 350 13.75 18.04 1.91
C ASN A 350 14.28 16.69 2.41
N GLY A 351 14.15 16.46 3.71
CA GLY A 351 14.69 15.26 4.39
C GLY A 351 13.97 13.95 4.08
N THR A 352 12.86 13.96 3.33
CA THR A 352 12.13 12.74 2.93
C THR A 352 12.36 12.44 1.46
N THR A 353 12.81 11.23 1.15
CA THR A 353 12.90 10.70 -0.21
C THR A 353 12.05 9.44 -0.31
N CYS A 354 11.16 9.36 -1.28
CA CYS A 354 10.34 8.18 -1.51
C CYS A 354 10.44 7.68 -2.94
N VAL A 355 10.25 6.39 -3.14
CA VAL A 355 9.85 5.82 -4.42
C VAL A 355 8.39 5.39 -4.32
N ALA A 356 7.58 5.79 -5.28
CA ALA A 356 6.19 5.41 -5.43
C ALA A 356 6.03 4.61 -6.71
N TRP A 357 5.22 3.55 -6.64
CA TRP A 357 4.88 2.67 -7.74
C TRP A 357 3.37 2.59 -7.84
N SER A 358 2.84 2.68 -9.06
CA SER A 358 1.42 2.46 -9.30
C SER A 358 1.17 1.70 -10.60
N LYS A 359 0.19 0.80 -10.59
CA LYS A 359 -0.28 0.11 -11.79
C LYS A 359 -1.78 -0.12 -11.71
N GLY A 360 -2.51 0.38 -12.69
CA GLY A 360 -3.93 0.10 -12.85
C GLY A 360 -4.18 -1.35 -13.24
N ALA A 361 -5.41 -1.81 -12.99
CA ALA A 361 -5.88 -3.17 -13.29
C ALA A 361 -5.61 -3.62 -14.74
N THR A 362 -5.74 -2.69 -15.68
CA THR A 362 -5.66 -2.92 -17.13
C THR A 362 -4.40 -2.32 -17.76
N ASP A 363 -3.55 -1.68 -16.97
CA ASP A 363 -2.38 -0.98 -17.47
C ASP A 363 -1.28 -1.97 -17.86
N ARG A 364 -0.63 -1.71 -19.00
CA ARG A 364 0.47 -2.56 -19.48
C ARG A 364 1.79 -2.28 -18.77
N ALA A 365 1.96 -1.08 -18.25
CA ALA A 365 3.15 -0.66 -17.54
C ALA A 365 2.79 0.03 -16.23
N ALA A 366 3.65 -0.12 -15.23
CA ALA A 366 3.57 0.63 -13.99
C ALA A 366 4.23 2.01 -14.15
N GLU A 367 3.69 2.98 -13.43
CA GLU A 367 4.31 4.29 -13.24
C GLU A 367 5.18 4.26 -11.97
N ILE A 368 6.42 4.69 -12.11
CA ILE A 368 7.39 4.80 -11.01
C ILE A 368 7.75 6.27 -10.87
N THR A 369 7.63 6.80 -9.67
CA THR A 369 7.91 8.22 -9.38
C THR A 369 8.75 8.31 -8.12
N VAL A 370 9.83 9.09 -8.17
CA VAL A 370 10.53 9.51 -6.95
C VAL A 370 9.87 10.76 -6.41
N LEU A 371 9.64 10.81 -5.10
CA LEU A 371 9.11 11.96 -4.39
C LEU A 371 10.17 12.52 -3.44
N SER A 372 10.22 13.83 -3.29
CA SER A 372 11.08 14.52 -2.33
C SER A 372 10.31 15.62 -1.60
N GLY A 373 10.61 15.80 -0.30
CA GLY A 373 10.02 16.88 0.48
C GLY A 373 10.31 16.81 1.98
N GLN A 374 9.53 17.54 2.76
CA GLN A 374 9.69 17.73 4.21
C GLN A 374 8.93 16.68 5.04
N GLY A 375 8.27 15.71 4.40
CA GLY A 375 7.60 14.64 5.12
C GLY A 375 6.93 13.62 4.22
N LEU A 376 6.34 12.61 4.84
CA LEU A 376 5.70 11.50 4.16
C LEU A 376 4.57 11.98 3.23
N PRO A 377 4.41 11.37 2.05
CA PRO A 377 3.37 11.70 1.09
C PRO A 377 2.03 11.04 1.47
N ILE A 378 1.55 11.29 2.68
CA ILE A 378 0.26 10.82 3.22
C ILE A 378 -0.65 12.02 3.53
N PRO A 379 -1.97 11.83 3.68
CA PRO A 379 -2.86 12.94 4.01
C PRO A 379 -2.47 13.58 5.35
N VAL A 380 -2.41 14.91 5.39
CA VAL A 380 -2.06 15.68 6.60
C VAL A 380 -2.97 15.29 7.77
N GLY A 381 -2.38 15.04 8.94
CA GLY A 381 -3.10 14.60 10.14
C GLY A 381 -3.28 13.08 10.24
N SER A 382 -2.80 12.31 9.26
CA SER A 382 -2.84 10.85 9.29
C SER A 382 -1.60 10.22 9.93
N GLU A 383 -0.68 11.01 10.46
CA GLU A 383 0.53 10.53 11.14
C GLU A 383 0.21 9.63 12.34
N ALA A 384 -0.92 9.87 13.03
CA ALA A 384 -1.39 9.01 14.12
C ALA A 384 -1.86 7.60 13.67
N GLN A 385 -1.98 7.36 12.36
CA GLN A 385 -2.33 6.05 11.78
C GLN A 385 -1.09 5.24 11.38
N LEU A 386 0.12 5.79 11.57
CA LEU A 386 1.36 5.06 11.35
C LEU A 386 1.46 3.93 12.38
N VAL A 387 1.71 2.72 11.89
CA VAL A 387 1.93 1.54 12.71
C VAL A 387 3.42 1.34 12.86
N HIS A 388 3.92 1.38 14.10
CA HIS A 388 5.31 1.01 14.38
C HIS A 388 5.50 -0.49 14.19
N LEU A 389 6.52 -0.88 13.43
CA LEU A 389 6.86 -2.28 13.20
C LEU A 389 7.97 -2.70 14.16
N VAL A 390 7.72 -3.75 14.94
CA VAL A 390 8.66 -4.27 15.94
C VAL A 390 9.79 -5.03 15.24
N LYS A 391 10.80 -4.26 14.81
CA LYS A 391 11.96 -4.69 14.03
C LYS A 391 13.14 -5.14 14.91
N ASP A 392 13.28 -4.55 16.10
CA ASP A 392 14.51 -4.57 16.91
C ASP A 392 14.92 -5.95 17.49
N VAL A 393 14.12 -6.99 17.27
CA VAL A 393 14.45 -8.38 17.66
C VAL A 393 15.02 -9.21 16.49
N ARG A 394 15.04 -8.69 15.24
CA ARG A 394 15.40 -9.45 14.02
C ARG A 394 16.80 -9.15 13.45
N GLY A 395 17.63 -8.40 14.16
CA GLY A 395 19.01 -8.07 13.76
C GLY A 395 19.14 -6.79 12.92
N GLY A 396 20.33 -6.17 12.92
CA GLY A 396 20.55 -4.79 12.44
C GLY A 396 20.58 -4.55 10.92
N GLU A 397 20.38 -5.60 10.10
CA GLU A 397 20.45 -5.56 8.62
C GLU A 397 19.14 -6.02 7.94
N THR A 398 17.98 -5.85 8.59
CA THR A 398 16.72 -6.18 7.92
C THR A 398 16.31 -5.10 6.92
N VAL A 399 15.68 -5.54 5.83
CA VAL A 399 15.00 -4.68 4.84
C VAL A 399 13.59 -4.27 5.29
N GLU A 400 13.18 -4.65 6.50
CA GLU A 400 11.87 -4.31 7.04
C GLU A 400 11.80 -2.81 7.34
N ALA A 401 10.66 -2.20 7.06
CA ALA A 401 10.38 -0.82 7.41
C ALA A 401 10.28 -0.68 8.94
N ASP A 402 10.57 0.51 9.45
CA ASP A 402 10.43 0.82 10.88
C ASP A 402 8.97 1.15 11.22
N GLN A 403 8.20 1.57 10.22
CA GLN A 403 6.78 1.85 10.33
C GLN A 403 6.03 1.63 9.00
N ALA A 404 4.72 1.43 9.11
CA ALA A 404 3.83 1.25 7.97
C ALA A 404 2.63 2.19 8.02
N PHE A 405 2.21 2.67 6.85
CA PHE A 405 0.93 3.35 6.64
C PHE A 405 0.07 2.54 5.68
N ILE A 406 -1.12 2.13 6.11
CA ILE A 406 -2.07 1.39 5.28
C ILE A 406 -3.29 2.27 5.03
N GLY A 407 -3.44 2.75 3.79
CA GLY A 407 -4.62 3.50 3.38
C GLY A 407 -5.89 2.65 3.48
N LYS A 408 -7.00 3.23 3.93
CA LYS A 408 -8.28 2.50 4.13
C LYS A 408 -8.80 1.78 2.89
N ALA A 409 -8.55 2.36 1.72
CA ALA A 409 -8.94 1.80 0.42
C ALA A 409 -7.76 1.11 -0.30
N ALA A 410 -6.62 0.93 0.35
CA ALA A 410 -5.45 0.31 -0.26
C ALA A 410 -5.74 -1.15 -0.63
N THR A 411 -5.29 -1.53 -1.82
CA THR A 411 -5.23 -2.93 -2.22
C THR A 411 -4.36 -3.69 -1.22
N ASN A 412 -4.89 -4.79 -0.68
CA ASN A 412 -4.17 -5.58 0.31
C ASN A 412 -4.00 -7.05 -0.05
N LEU A 413 -4.53 -7.49 -1.20
CA LEU A 413 -4.24 -8.78 -1.80
C LEU A 413 -3.46 -8.58 -3.09
N VAL A 414 -2.22 -9.08 -3.13
CA VAL A 414 -1.30 -8.82 -4.23
C VAL A 414 -0.61 -10.07 -4.76
N MET A 415 -0.26 -10.05 -6.04
CA MET A 415 0.72 -10.92 -6.66
C MET A 415 2.02 -10.14 -6.84
N THR A 416 3.14 -10.68 -6.36
CA THR A 416 4.44 -10.04 -6.59
C THR A 416 4.85 -10.13 -8.05
N THR A 417 5.54 -9.07 -8.48
CA THR A 417 6.17 -8.95 -9.79
C THR A 417 7.56 -8.32 -9.64
N SER A 418 8.35 -8.36 -10.71
CA SER A 418 9.53 -7.51 -10.84
C SER A 418 9.17 -6.02 -10.75
N ALA A 419 10.12 -5.21 -10.28
CA ALA A 419 9.99 -3.74 -10.21
C ALA A 419 10.12 -3.04 -11.58
N ALA A 420 10.44 -3.77 -12.65
CA ALA A 420 10.52 -3.19 -13.99
C ALA A 420 9.13 -2.65 -14.45
N PRO A 421 9.06 -1.46 -15.09
CA PRO A 421 7.78 -0.85 -15.47
C PRO A 421 6.88 -1.76 -16.30
N ALA A 422 7.42 -2.47 -17.28
CA ALA A 422 6.67 -3.37 -18.16
C ALA A 422 6.47 -4.79 -17.61
N ALA A 423 6.85 -5.07 -16.37
CA ALA A 423 6.72 -6.40 -15.80
C ALA A 423 5.25 -6.81 -15.66
N ASP A 424 4.96 -8.05 -16.06
CA ASP A 424 3.65 -8.67 -15.99
C ASP A 424 3.65 -10.02 -15.25
N SER A 425 4.77 -10.38 -14.59
CA SER A 425 4.89 -11.61 -13.82
C SER A 425 3.92 -11.65 -12.63
N ARG A 426 3.58 -12.86 -12.21
CA ARG A 426 2.72 -13.16 -11.05
C ARG A 426 3.36 -14.30 -10.28
N GLU A 427 4.30 -13.96 -9.42
CA GLU A 427 5.24 -14.92 -8.82
C GLU A 427 4.68 -15.55 -7.54
N SER A 428 4.21 -14.73 -6.60
CA SER A 428 3.73 -15.20 -5.30
C SER A 428 2.61 -14.32 -4.75
N MET A 429 1.67 -14.91 -4.03
CA MET A 429 0.51 -14.18 -3.47
C MET A 429 0.76 -13.77 -2.03
N TRP A 430 0.39 -12.52 -1.71
CA TRP A 430 0.52 -11.96 -0.38
C TRP A 430 -0.74 -11.22 0.02
N TRP A 431 -1.09 -11.32 1.30
CA TRP A 431 -2.06 -10.45 1.94
C TRP A 431 -1.38 -9.55 2.97
N ILE A 432 -1.69 -8.26 2.95
CA ILE A 432 -1.11 -7.25 3.83
C ILE A 432 -2.16 -6.81 4.84
N SER A 433 -1.88 -6.95 6.14
CA SER A 433 -2.78 -6.52 7.19
C SER A 433 -2.74 -5.01 7.41
N ASP A 434 -3.75 -4.48 8.08
CA ASP A 434 -3.79 -3.07 8.52
C ASP A 434 -2.68 -2.75 9.55
N GLN A 435 -2.05 -3.78 10.12
CA GLN A 435 -0.91 -3.66 11.04
C GLN A 435 0.44 -3.71 10.31
N GLY A 436 0.46 -3.68 8.98
CA GLY A 436 1.69 -3.72 8.20
C GLY A 436 2.41 -5.07 8.20
N VAL A 437 1.67 -6.16 8.40
CA VAL A 437 2.20 -7.54 8.35
C VAL A 437 1.81 -8.19 7.02
N ARG A 438 2.78 -8.76 6.32
CA ARG A 438 2.58 -9.53 5.08
C ARG A 438 2.47 -11.02 5.37
N TYR A 439 1.47 -11.67 4.80
CA TYR A 439 1.21 -13.09 4.92
C TYR A 439 1.25 -13.73 3.55
N GLY A 440 2.16 -14.69 3.35
CA GLY A 440 2.26 -15.42 2.09
C GLY A 440 1.12 -16.41 1.97
N ILE A 441 0.49 -16.51 0.80
CA ILE A 441 -0.61 -17.43 0.55
C ILE A 441 -0.16 -18.46 -0.48
N GLU A 442 -0.34 -19.73 -0.16
CA GLU A 442 -0.03 -20.81 -1.08
C GLU A 442 -0.99 -20.81 -2.28
N LEU A 443 -0.43 -20.88 -3.48
CA LEU A 443 -1.16 -20.80 -4.76
C LEU A 443 -1.85 -22.12 -5.15
N GLU A 444 -2.40 -22.82 -4.16
CA GLU A 444 -3.17 -24.04 -4.34
C GLU A 444 -4.67 -23.76 -4.28
N GLU A 445 -5.46 -24.49 -5.07
CA GLU A 445 -6.90 -24.28 -5.16
C GLU A 445 -7.60 -24.45 -3.79
N ASP A 446 -7.13 -25.39 -2.97
CA ASP A 446 -7.63 -25.62 -1.61
C ASP A 446 -7.46 -24.39 -0.71
N SER A 447 -6.28 -23.76 -0.71
CA SER A 447 -6.00 -22.52 0.03
C SER A 447 -6.84 -21.35 -0.47
N LEU A 448 -6.90 -21.15 -1.79
CA LEU A 448 -7.65 -20.06 -2.39
C LEU A 448 -9.17 -20.18 -2.11
N ARG A 449 -9.72 -21.39 -2.28
CA ARG A 449 -11.14 -21.69 -2.02
C ARG A 449 -11.49 -21.50 -0.54
N ALA A 450 -10.63 -22.01 0.35
CA ALA A 450 -10.79 -21.85 1.78
C ALA A 450 -10.83 -20.38 2.22
N LEU A 451 -9.93 -19.57 1.67
CA LEU A 451 -9.85 -18.14 2.00
C LEU A 451 -10.87 -17.28 1.23
N GLY A 452 -11.57 -17.86 0.24
CA GLY A 452 -12.58 -17.15 -0.56
C GLY A 452 -11.96 -16.14 -1.51
N ILE A 453 -10.75 -16.41 -2.00
CA ILE A 453 -9.98 -15.53 -2.86
C ILE A 453 -9.70 -16.20 -4.22
N SER A 454 -9.35 -15.38 -5.20
CA SER A 454 -8.91 -15.83 -6.51
C SER A 454 -7.69 -15.04 -6.95
N THR A 455 -6.88 -15.64 -7.83
CA THR A 455 -5.72 -14.95 -8.43
C THR A 455 -6.14 -13.71 -9.24
N ALA A 456 -7.34 -13.73 -9.83
CA ALA A 456 -7.91 -12.59 -10.55
C ALA A 456 -8.15 -11.37 -9.65
N ASN A 457 -8.45 -11.57 -8.37
CA ASN A 457 -8.72 -10.49 -7.41
C ASN A 457 -7.44 -9.84 -6.86
N ALA A 458 -6.28 -10.48 -7.06
CA ALA A 458 -5.00 -10.00 -6.62
C ALA A 458 -4.37 -9.07 -7.66
N ARG A 459 -3.97 -7.87 -7.22
CA ARG A 459 -3.28 -6.89 -8.09
C ARG A 459 -1.77 -7.13 -8.07
N GLN A 460 -1.07 -6.67 -9.11
CA GLN A 460 0.39 -6.73 -9.10
C GLN A 460 0.98 -5.74 -8.10
N ALA A 461 2.08 -6.10 -7.47
CA ALA A 461 2.90 -5.21 -6.67
C ALA A 461 4.38 -5.62 -6.75
N PRO A 462 5.32 -4.67 -6.81
CA PRO A 462 6.73 -5.01 -6.96
C PRO A 462 7.29 -5.59 -5.66
N TRP A 463 8.00 -6.72 -5.72
CA TRP A 463 8.53 -7.39 -4.53
C TRP A 463 9.35 -6.48 -3.60
N PRO A 464 10.21 -5.57 -4.09
CA PRO A 464 10.92 -4.63 -3.23
C PRO A 464 10.04 -3.75 -2.34
N LEU A 465 8.80 -3.44 -2.75
CA LEU A 465 7.85 -2.65 -1.95
C LEU A 465 6.94 -3.51 -1.05
N ILE A 466 6.91 -4.83 -1.27
CA ILE A 466 6.14 -5.76 -0.43
C ILE A 466 7.01 -6.36 0.67
N ARG A 467 8.26 -6.70 0.39
CA ARG A 467 9.16 -7.38 1.35
C ARG A 467 9.47 -6.56 2.61
N VAL A 468 9.28 -5.25 2.54
CA VAL A 468 9.53 -4.29 3.64
C VAL A 468 8.48 -4.36 4.75
N PHE A 469 7.29 -4.91 4.47
CA PHE A 469 6.30 -5.17 5.52
C PHE A 469 6.74 -6.33 6.40
N ALA A 470 6.33 -6.31 7.67
CA ALA A 470 6.73 -7.31 8.65
C ALA A 470 6.25 -8.71 8.20
N PRO A 471 7.12 -9.73 8.12
CA PRO A 471 6.71 -11.07 7.75
C PRO A 471 5.84 -11.69 8.84
N GLY A 472 4.70 -12.24 8.41
CA GLY A 472 3.89 -13.20 9.14
C GLY A 472 4.08 -14.63 8.60
N PRO A 473 3.44 -15.62 9.24
CA PRO A 473 3.46 -17.00 8.78
C PRO A 473 2.81 -17.16 7.39
N ALA A 474 3.22 -18.22 6.68
CA ALA A 474 2.54 -18.64 5.46
C ALA A 474 1.14 -19.21 5.78
N LEU A 475 0.18 -18.90 4.91
CA LEU A 475 -1.21 -19.33 5.01
C LEU A 475 -1.43 -20.52 4.08
N SER A 476 -1.39 -21.71 4.66
CA SER A 476 -1.70 -22.96 3.97
C SER A 476 -2.58 -23.87 4.82
N LYS A 477 -3.28 -24.79 4.16
CA LYS A 477 -4.05 -25.84 4.83
C LYS A 477 -3.15 -26.73 5.70
N GLN A 478 -1.98 -27.11 5.20
CA GLN A 478 -1.02 -27.91 5.95
C GLN A 478 -0.58 -27.22 7.24
N ALA A 479 -0.24 -25.93 7.18
CA ALA A 479 0.13 -25.17 8.37
C ALA A 479 -1.04 -25.06 9.36
N ALA A 480 -2.28 -24.88 8.85
CA ALA A 480 -3.47 -24.78 9.68
C ALA A 480 -3.85 -26.10 10.37
N MET A 481 -3.51 -27.26 9.79
CA MET A 481 -3.76 -28.58 10.39
C MET A 481 -2.75 -28.94 11.51
N THR A 482 -1.83 -28.04 11.87
CA THR A 482 -0.90 -28.23 12.99
C THR A 482 -1.65 -28.19 14.33
N GLN A 483 -1.36 -29.15 15.20
CA GLN A 483 -1.90 -29.23 16.57
C GLN A 483 -0.91 -28.62 17.58
N HIS A 484 -1.44 -27.98 18.62
CA HIS A 484 -0.67 -27.29 19.66
C HIS A 484 -1.18 -27.66 21.04
N ASP A 485 -0.27 -28.09 21.92
CA ASP A 485 -0.55 -28.23 23.34
C ASP A 485 -0.29 -26.91 24.10
N THR A 486 0.77 -26.19 23.70
CA THR A 486 1.14 -24.86 24.22
C THR A 486 1.73 -24.00 23.10
N LEU A 487 1.75 -22.68 23.30
CA LEU A 487 2.29 -21.72 22.33
C LEU A 487 3.62 -21.15 22.84
N ALA A 488 4.69 -21.30 22.06
CA ALA A 488 5.95 -20.62 22.34
C ALA A 488 5.85 -19.13 21.95
N PRO A 489 6.58 -18.23 22.65
CA PRO A 489 6.66 -16.83 22.26
C PRO A 489 7.19 -16.67 20.83
N VAL A 490 6.56 -15.79 20.05
CA VAL A 490 7.00 -15.47 18.68
C VAL A 490 8.19 -14.52 18.75
N THR A 491 9.17 -14.69 17.84
CA THR A 491 10.27 -13.73 17.65
C THR A 491 9.74 -12.38 17.15
N GLY A 492 10.28 -11.25 17.62
CA GLY A 492 9.79 -9.92 17.23
C GLY A 492 8.72 -9.36 18.17
N ALA A 493 8.92 -9.46 19.48
CA ALA A 493 8.02 -8.93 20.49
C ALA A 493 8.69 -7.80 21.28
N GLU A 494 7.91 -6.77 21.61
CA GLU A 494 8.31 -5.63 22.44
C GLU A 494 7.21 -5.36 23.48
N ALA A 495 7.57 -4.74 24.60
CA ALA A 495 6.59 -4.32 25.60
C ALA A 495 5.68 -3.23 25.01
N LEU A 496 4.36 -3.32 25.29
CA LEU A 496 3.42 -2.28 24.88
C LEU A 496 3.80 -0.96 25.57
N PRO A 497 4.13 0.11 24.81
CA PRO A 497 4.35 1.41 25.42
C PRO A 497 3.02 1.92 25.98
N THR A 498 2.92 1.99 27.31
CA THR A 498 1.83 2.68 27.99
C THR A 498 2.28 4.07 28.38
N GLN A 499 1.39 5.07 28.29
CA GLN A 499 1.64 6.38 28.87
C GLN A 499 1.65 6.26 30.40
N SER A 500 2.76 5.81 30.96
CA SER A 500 2.95 5.65 32.39
C SER A 500 4.29 6.27 32.77
N GLY A 501 4.25 7.52 33.24
CA GLY A 501 5.38 8.22 33.87
C GLY A 501 5.73 9.57 33.27
N HIS A 502 4.88 10.58 33.50
CA HIS A 502 5.34 11.95 33.71
C HIS A 502 5.35 12.23 35.21
#